data_AF-N2J544-F1
#
_entry.id   AF-N2J544-F1
#
_cell.length_a   1.000
_cell.length_b   1.000
_cell.length_c   1.000
_cell.angle_alpha   90.00
_cell.angle_beta   90.00
_cell.angle_gamma   90.00
#
_symmetry.space_group_name_H-M   'P 1'
#
loop_
_entity.id
_entity.type
_entity.pdbx_description
1 polymer ?
#
loop_
_entity_poly.entity_id
_entity_poly.type
_entity_poly.pdbx_seq_one_letter_code
_entity_poly.pdbx_strand_id
1 'polypeptide(L)'
;MPTIKHARAFTLRGGGADYHYQGDAHWIDDHISTSMAKYPEYWQRRRSVGINVLETLVVEVEASDGTVGFAVTTGGELGTFIVEKHPARFIEGARVTDIDKIWD
;
A
#
# COMPACT_ATOMS: atom_id res chain seq x y z
N MET A 1 -18.67 14.87 -16.71
CA MET A 1 -17.74 14.02 -15.93
C MET A 1 -17.16 14.86 -14.81
N PRO A 2 -17.25 14.40 -13.55
CA PRO A 2 -16.64 15.10 -12.43
C PRO A 2 -15.12 15.13 -12.56
N THR A 3 -14.51 16.12 -11.91
CA THR A 3 -13.05 16.19 -11.75
C THR A 3 -12.65 15.63 -10.40
N ILE A 4 -11.40 15.23 -10.25
CA ILE A 4 -10.86 14.80 -8.97
C ILE A 4 -10.55 16.05 -8.14
N LYS A 5 -11.09 16.10 -6.92
CA LYS A 5 -10.94 17.21 -5.98
C LYS A 5 -9.78 16.97 -5.01
N HIS A 6 -9.67 15.76 -4.46
CA HIS A 6 -8.59 15.40 -3.52
C HIS A 6 -8.09 13.98 -3.76
N ALA A 7 -6.78 13.80 -3.65
CA ALA A 7 -6.16 12.49 -3.44
C ALA A 7 -5.57 12.45 -2.03
N ARG A 8 -5.90 11.43 -1.24
CA ARG A 8 -5.43 11.27 0.14
C ARG A 8 -4.82 9.89 0.33
N ALA A 9 -3.75 9.80 1.12
CA ALA A 9 -3.14 8.53 1.47
C ALA A 9 -3.06 8.31 2.97
N PHE A 10 -3.23 7.05 3.38
CA PHE A 10 -3.25 6.62 4.78
C PHE A 10 -2.44 5.33 4.94
N THR A 11 -1.94 5.10 6.16
CA THR A 11 -1.33 3.83 6.57
C THR A 11 -2.29 3.04 7.47
N LEU A 12 -2.36 1.73 7.27
CA LEU A 12 -3.04 0.79 8.17
C LEU A 12 -2.12 -0.36 8.57
N ARG A 13 -2.25 -0.79 9.83
CA ARG A 13 -1.52 -1.91 10.43
C ARG A 13 -2.46 -3.06 10.76
N GLY A 14 -1.95 -4.28 10.76
CA GLY A 14 -2.69 -5.48 11.16
C GLY A 14 -3.38 -6.18 9.98
N GLY A 15 -2.59 -6.85 9.13
CA GLY A 15 -3.07 -7.55 7.94
C GLY A 15 -3.47 -6.59 6.81
N GLY A 16 -4.56 -6.93 6.12
CA GLY A 16 -5.05 -6.16 4.99
C GLY A 16 -4.31 -6.49 3.70
N ALA A 17 -3.77 -5.46 3.03
CA ALA A 17 -3.11 -5.61 1.75
C ALA A 17 -1.64 -6.03 1.87
N ASP A 18 -0.99 -5.75 3.01
CA ASP A 18 0.26 -6.42 3.38
C ASP A 18 -0.04 -7.81 3.94
N TYR A 19 -0.01 -8.81 3.06
CA TYR A 19 -0.29 -10.20 3.41
C TYR A 19 0.63 -10.75 4.52
N HIS A 20 1.81 -10.17 4.67
CA HIS A 20 2.84 -10.63 5.59
C HIS A 20 2.79 -9.93 6.95
N TYR A 21 1.97 -8.87 7.08
CA TYR A 21 1.69 -8.23 8.35
C TYR A 21 0.71 -9.07 9.18
N GLN A 22 1.17 -10.22 9.66
CA GLN A 22 0.39 -11.15 10.48
C GLN A 22 0.92 -11.24 11.91
N GLY A 23 0.06 -11.72 12.81
CA GLY A 23 0.45 -12.09 14.16
C GLY A 23 1.29 -13.37 14.22
N ASP A 24 1.60 -13.81 15.43
CA ASP A 24 2.36 -15.05 15.64
C ASP A 24 1.55 -16.29 15.25
N ALA A 25 2.26 -17.41 15.07
CA ALA A 25 1.68 -18.72 14.72
C ALA A 25 0.88 -18.75 13.40
N HIS A 26 1.03 -17.75 12.53
CA HIS A 26 0.44 -17.77 11.19
C HIS A 26 1.31 -18.62 10.25
N TRP A 27 0.70 -19.55 9.49
CA TRP A 27 1.39 -20.48 8.59
C TRP A 27 2.30 -19.77 7.57
N ILE A 28 1.86 -18.59 7.13
CA ILE A 28 2.60 -17.77 6.16
C ILE A 28 3.97 -17.33 6.72
N ASP A 29 4.18 -17.35 8.04
CA ASP A 29 5.43 -16.96 8.67
C ASP A 29 6.08 -18.12 9.44
N ASP A 30 5.75 -19.37 9.08
CA ASP A 30 6.31 -20.56 9.72
C ASP A 30 7.22 -21.32 8.76
N HIS A 31 8.53 -21.11 8.89
CA HIS A 31 9.56 -21.87 8.19
C HIS A 31 9.46 -21.84 6.66
N ILE A 32 9.00 -20.72 6.08
CA ILE A 32 8.91 -20.56 4.64
C ILE A 32 10.32 -20.35 4.05
N SER A 33 10.68 -21.15 3.04
CA SER A 33 11.95 -21.00 2.32
C SER A 33 12.03 -19.62 1.64
N THR A 34 13.10 -18.87 1.93
CA THR A 34 13.40 -17.55 1.34
C THR A 34 14.89 -17.44 1.03
N SER A 35 15.30 -16.37 0.35
CA SER A 35 16.72 -16.05 0.13
C SER A 35 17.53 -15.90 1.42
N MET A 36 16.87 -15.56 2.53
CA MET A 36 17.48 -15.41 3.85
C MET A 36 17.47 -16.70 4.68
N ALA A 37 16.73 -17.73 4.26
CA ALA A 37 16.59 -18.98 5.02
C ALA A 37 17.89 -19.80 5.12
N LYS A 38 18.92 -19.47 4.33
CA LYS A 38 20.27 -20.05 4.46
C LYS A 38 21.00 -19.64 5.75
N TYR A 39 20.53 -18.59 6.43
CA TYR A 39 21.09 -18.10 7.68
C TYR A 39 20.23 -18.63 8.85
N PRO A 40 20.77 -19.48 9.74
CA PRO A 40 20.00 -20.11 10.82
C PRO A 40 19.24 -19.14 11.73
N GLU A 41 19.74 -17.91 11.90
CA GLU A 41 19.10 -16.85 12.67
C GLU A 41 17.81 -16.31 12.03
N TYR A 42 17.59 -16.53 10.74
CA TYR A 42 16.47 -15.97 9.97
C TYR A 42 15.54 -17.01 9.33
N TRP A 43 15.88 -18.30 9.40
CA TRP A 43 15.16 -19.35 8.67
C TRP A 43 13.74 -19.61 9.18
N GLN A 44 13.49 -19.38 10.47
CA GLN A 44 12.23 -19.78 11.10
C GLN A 44 11.08 -18.82 10.78
N ARG A 45 11.35 -17.52 10.68
CA ARG A 45 10.35 -16.46 10.55
C ARG A 45 10.77 -15.50 9.44
N ARG A 46 9.91 -15.24 8.47
CA ARG A 46 10.15 -14.20 7.45
C ARG A 46 10.11 -12.80 8.07
N ARG A 47 9.30 -12.61 9.13
CA ARG A 47 9.27 -11.34 9.89
C ARG A 47 10.60 -11.01 10.58
N SER A 48 11.49 -11.98 10.82
CA SER A 48 12.82 -11.68 11.41
C SER A 48 13.73 -10.85 10.50
N VAL A 49 13.44 -10.86 9.18
CA VAL A 49 14.15 -10.04 8.18
C VAL A 49 13.30 -8.88 7.66
N GLY A 50 12.19 -8.58 8.34
CA GLY A 50 11.39 -7.39 8.07
C GLY A 50 10.48 -7.48 6.84
N ILE A 51 10.00 -8.66 6.44
CA ILE A 51 9.05 -8.78 5.32
C ILE A 51 7.76 -7.96 5.51
N ASN A 52 7.42 -7.60 6.76
CA ASN A 52 6.19 -6.91 7.16
C ASN A 52 6.41 -5.46 7.62
N VAL A 53 7.54 -4.82 7.28
CA VAL A 53 7.81 -3.44 7.74
C VAL A 53 7.06 -2.38 6.96
N LEU A 54 6.49 -2.72 5.79
CA LEU A 54 5.88 -1.75 4.90
C LEU A 54 4.44 -1.42 5.26
N GLU A 55 3.64 -2.39 5.73
CA GLU A 55 2.24 -2.15 6.12
C GLU A 55 1.32 -1.84 4.92
N THR A 56 0.02 -1.67 5.19
CA THR A 56 -0.96 -1.36 4.16
C THR A 56 -0.99 0.14 3.86
N LEU A 57 -0.84 0.50 2.58
CA LEU A 57 -1.18 1.80 2.02
C LEU A 57 -2.65 1.80 1.60
N VAL A 58 -3.40 2.82 1.99
CA VAL A 58 -4.73 3.14 1.47
C VAL A 58 -4.66 4.44 0.68
N VAL A 59 -5.21 4.46 -0.53
CA VAL A 59 -5.37 5.69 -1.32
C VAL A 59 -6.85 5.94 -1.56
N GLU A 60 -7.31 7.13 -1.19
CA GLU A 60 -8.64 7.63 -1.49
C GLU A 60 -8.57 8.73 -2.55
N VAL A 61 -9.57 8.76 -3.43
CA VAL A 61 -9.76 9.79 -4.45
C VAL A 61 -11.19 10.31 -4.35
N GLU A 62 -11.35 11.57 -3.98
CA GLU A 62 -12.64 12.28 -3.90
C GLU A 62 -12.89 13.10 -5.16
N ALA A 63 -14.02 12.89 -5.81
CA ALA A 63 -14.46 13.64 -6.98
C ALA A 63 -15.26 14.90 -6.61
N SER A 64 -15.41 15.81 -7.56
CA SER A 64 -16.10 17.10 -7.39
C SER A 64 -17.59 16.97 -7.07
N ASP A 65 -18.20 15.81 -7.33
CA ASP A 65 -19.59 15.50 -7.00
C ASP A 65 -19.76 14.80 -5.64
N GLY A 66 -18.67 14.61 -4.90
CA GLY A 66 -18.64 13.96 -3.59
C GLY A 66 -18.45 12.44 -3.63
N THR A 67 -18.37 11.81 -4.80
CA THR A 67 -18.05 10.38 -4.91
C THR A 67 -16.62 10.12 -4.45
N VAL A 68 -16.40 9.06 -3.65
CA VAL A 68 -15.07 8.66 -3.20
C VAL A 68 -14.76 7.23 -3.66
N GLY A 69 -13.68 7.08 -4.43
CA GLY A 69 -13.08 5.78 -4.74
C GLY A 69 -11.88 5.52 -3.84
N PHE A 70 -11.57 4.26 -3.55
CA PHE A 70 -10.38 3.91 -2.78
C PHE A 70 -9.78 2.57 -3.21
N ALA A 71 -8.50 2.38 -2.90
CA ALA A 71 -7.79 1.12 -3.09
C ALA A 71 -6.77 0.90 -1.96
N VAL A 72 -6.35 -0.37 -1.80
CA VAL A 72 -5.35 -0.77 -0.79
C VAL A 72 -4.22 -1.55 -1.46
N THR A 73 -2.98 -1.37 -0.97
CA THR A 73 -1.80 -2.11 -1.41
C THR A 73 -0.76 -2.19 -0.29
N THR A 74 0.35 -2.90 -0.49
CA THR A 74 1.51 -2.86 0.43
C THR A 74 2.35 -1.61 0.12
N GLY A 75 2.70 -0.82 1.15
CA GLY A 75 3.59 0.34 0.96
C GLY A 75 3.58 1.37 2.09
N GLY A 76 2.57 1.31 2.97
CA GLY A 76 2.38 2.14 4.16
C GLY A 76 2.86 3.59 4.06
N GLU A 77 3.66 4.02 5.02
CA GLU A 77 4.05 5.43 5.19
C GLU A 77 4.89 5.95 4.01
N LEU A 78 5.78 5.13 3.44
CA LEU A 78 6.55 5.51 2.27
C LEU A 78 5.66 5.70 1.04
N GLY A 79 4.70 4.79 0.84
CA GLY A 79 3.68 4.93 -0.19
C GLY A 79 2.84 6.18 -0.01
N THR A 80 2.46 6.50 1.24
CA THR A 80 1.73 7.72 1.60
C THR A 80 2.53 8.96 1.23
N PHE A 81 3.80 9.03 1.61
CA PHE A 81 4.68 10.14 1.24
C PHE A 81 4.77 10.31 -0.28
N ILE A 82 4.96 9.21 -1.02
CA ILE A 82 5.03 9.24 -2.48
C ILE A 82 3.74 9.85 -3.02
N VAL A 83 2.56 9.30 -2.68
CA VAL A 83 1.25 9.76 -3.17
C VAL A 83 1.04 11.25 -2.90
N GLU A 84 1.23 11.67 -1.65
CA GLU A 84 0.96 13.03 -1.18
C GLU A 84 1.93 14.08 -1.74
N LYS A 85 3.18 13.69 -2.02
CA LYS A 85 4.23 14.65 -2.45
C LYS A 85 4.54 14.61 -3.94
N HIS A 86 4.11 13.56 -4.65
CA HIS A 86 4.43 13.40 -6.06
C HIS A 86 3.20 13.28 -6.97
N PRO A 87 2.51 12.14 -7.12
CA PRO A 87 1.49 11.96 -8.14
C PRO A 87 0.17 12.70 -7.87
N ALA A 88 -0.09 13.16 -6.64
CA ALA A 88 -1.27 14.00 -6.35
C ALA A 88 -1.40 15.18 -7.34
N ARG A 89 -0.27 15.76 -7.79
CA ARG A 89 -0.26 16.86 -8.77
C ARG A 89 -0.77 16.49 -10.17
N PHE A 90 -0.75 15.21 -10.52
CA PHE A 90 -1.24 14.69 -11.81
C PHE A 90 -2.69 14.21 -11.69
N ILE A 91 -3.13 13.90 -10.47
CA ILE A 91 -4.44 13.36 -10.15
C ILE A 91 -5.45 14.50 -9.90
N GLU A 92 -5.12 15.45 -9.01
CA GLU A 92 -6.03 16.52 -8.62
C GLU A 92 -6.30 17.49 -9.78
N GLY A 93 -7.57 17.75 -10.06
CA GLY A 93 -8.04 18.57 -11.18
C GLY A 93 -8.28 17.79 -12.48
N ALA A 94 -7.79 16.55 -12.62
CA ALA A 94 -8.07 15.71 -13.77
C ALA A 94 -9.52 15.22 -13.80
N ARG A 95 -10.03 14.80 -14.97
CA ARG A 95 -11.35 14.14 -15.03
C ARG A 95 -11.21 12.71 -14.52
N VAL A 96 -12.24 12.18 -13.86
CA VAL A 96 -12.23 10.80 -13.35
C VAL A 96 -12.04 9.72 -14.43
N THR A 97 -12.20 10.07 -15.71
CA THR A 97 -11.98 9.18 -16.86
C THR A 97 -10.57 9.27 -17.45
N ASP A 98 -9.73 10.20 -17.01
CA ASP A 98 -8.38 10.41 -17.56
C ASP A 98 -7.37 9.37 -17.03
N ILE A 99 -7.81 8.14 -16.77
CA ILE A 99 -7.07 7.06 -16.07
C ILE A 99 -5.74 6.76 -16.78
N ASP A 100 -5.77 6.49 -18.09
CA ASP A 100 -4.57 6.13 -18.86
C ASP A 100 -3.54 7.28 -18.88
N LYS A 101 -4.00 8.54 -18.90
CA LYS A 101 -3.14 9.73 -18.90
C LYS A 101 -2.51 9.99 -17.52
N ILE A 102 -3.22 9.65 -16.45
CA ILE A 102 -2.68 9.77 -15.08
C ILE A 102 -1.65 8.66 -14.83
N TRP A 103 -1.80 7.52 -15.50
CA TRP A 103 -0.91 6.37 -15.35
C TRP A 103 0.41 6.51 -16.13
N ASP A 104 0.37 7.08 -17.34
CA ASP A 104 1.55 7.44 -18.16
C ASP A 104 2.40 8.53 -17.50
#